data_AF-A0A358N4Q5-F1
#
_entry.id   AF-A0A358N4Q5-F1
#
_cell.length_a   1.000
_cell.length_b   1.000
_cell.length_c   1.000
_cell.angle_alpha   90.00
_cell.angle_beta   90.00
_cell.angle_gamma   90.00
#
_symmetry.space_group_name_H-M   'P 1'
#
loop_
_entity.id
_entity.type
_entity.pdbx_description
1 polymer ?
#
loop_
_entity_poly.entity_id
_entity_poly.type
_entity_poly.pdbx_seq_one_letter_code
_entity_poly.pdbx_strand_id
1 'polypeptide(L)'
;MTARKESIEDTAENRKQQWYKTKDMRALTCCIAVEGVDGNTGTVLDLSSNGLRLLCVGQYRVGQRIQVKMDTPLLTDVFHGEVRNVEPRGDGKIIVGCSLNENVGDEVLHKLADQGFLKRRRDARIEVTHSARMFWSQHPDQVHIELRDYSNGGLMIHTDVVIPDDDHLKLIIAGEHDNDLCVETKLQWKRVSGSGCFAGLAFVDDDAPQRVARVLGLSNQDDQASEIKKSGSGGQLVFVSVAAVLILIGGAAVLQMSGIQVPWEIVSTR
;
A
#
# COMPACT_ATOMS: atom_id res chain seq x y z
N MET A 1 -51.64 5.12 19.89
CA MET A 1 -51.03 4.96 18.56
C MET A 1 -49.59 5.42 18.64
N THR A 2 -48.68 4.49 18.92
CA THR A 2 -47.23 4.72 19.02
C THR A 2 -46.59 4.30 17.71
N ALA A 3 -46.07 5.26 16.95
CA ALA A 3 -45.35 4.99 15.72
C ALA A 3 -43.98 4.36 16.06
N ARG A 4 -43.79 3.12 15.61
CA ARG A 4 -42.50 2.43 15.56
C ARG A 4 -41.55 3.25 14.67
N LYS A 5 -40.45 3.69 15.25
CA LYS A 5 -39.32 4.27 14.53
C LYS A 5 -38.53 3.10 13.93
N GLU A 6 -38.57 2.99 12.61
CA GLU A 6 -37.75 2.03 11.86
C GLU A 6 -36.27 2.31 12.12
N SER A 7 -35.53 1.22 12.33
CA SER A 7 -34.09 1.19 12.58
C SER A 7 -33.36 1.75 11.36
N ILE A 8 -32.61 2.83 11.58
CA ILE A 8 -31.64 3.34 10.61
C ILE A 8 -30.57 2.26 10.46
N GLU A 9 -30.46 1.73 9.24
CA GLU A 9 -29.43 0.77 8.84
C GLU A 9 -28.03 1.27 9.18
N ASP A 10 -27.25 0.30 9.65
CA ASP A 10 -25.86 0.39 10.10
C ASP A 10 -24.96 1.00 9.01
N THR A 11 -24.40 2.17 9.28
CA THR A 11 -23.56 2.92 8.31
C THR A 11 -22.08 2.54 8.40
N ALA A 12 -21.75 1.36 8.93
CA ALA A 12 -20.37 0.93 9.21
C ALA A 12 -19.70 0.12 8.08
N GLU A 13 -20.40 -0.29 7.01
CA GLU A 13 -19.80 -1.15 5.97
C GLU A 13 -19.08 -0.42 4.82
N ASN A 14 -19.20 0.90 4.73
CA ASN A 14 -18.53 1.68 3.68
C ASN A 14 -17.32 2.39 4.26
N ARG A 15 -16.10 1.88 3.94
CA ARG A 15 -14.88 2.68 3.62
C ARG A 15 -13.58 1.85 3.51
N LYS A 16 -13.59 0.77 2.73
CA LYS A 16 -12.36 0.10 2.24
C LYS A 16 -12.11 0.54 0.80
N GLN A 17 -11.47 1.69 0.58
CA GLN A 17 -11.09 2.09 -0.78
C GLN A 17 -9.96 1.18 -1.29
N GLN A 18 -10.30 0.25 -2.19
CA GLN A 18 -9.34 -0.66 -2.83
C GLN A 18 -8.68 0.06 -4.03
N TRP A 19 -7.34 0.11 -4.04
CA TRP A 19 -6.52 0.73 -5.10
C TRP A 19 -5.57 -0.32 -5.68
N TYR A 20 -5.43 -0.35 -7.00
CA TYR A 20 -4.65 -1.32 -7.78
C TYR A 20 -3.54 -0.62 -8.59
N LYS A 21 -2.33 -1.21 -8.62
CA LYS A 21 -1.16 -0.73 -9.40
C LYS A 21 -0.77 -1.74 -10.47
N THR A 22 -0.47 -1.35 -11.70
CA THR A 22 -0.11 -2.33 -12.76
C THR A 22 1.23 -3.03 -12.51
N LYS A 23 1.38 -4.25 -13.05
CA LYS A 23 2.61 -5.06 -12.94
C LYS A 23 3.50 -4.83 -14.16
N ASP A 24 4.79 -4.55 -13.94
CA ASP A 24 5.77 -4.23 -15.00
C ASP A 24 5.87 -5.28 -16.14
N MET A 25 5.41 -6.53 -15.93
CA MET A 25 5.47 -7.59 -16.94
C MET A 25 4.22 -7.71 -17.82
N ARG A 26 3.11 -7.05 -17.47
CA ARG A 26 1.86 -6.99 -18.25
C ARG A 26 1.22 -5.61 -18.07
N ALA A 27 1.83 -4.62 -18.70
CA ALA A 27 1.27 -3.28 -18.80
C ALA A 27 -0.14 -3.36 -19.40
N LEU A 28 -1.15 -2.91 -18.67
CA LEU A 28 -2.51 -2.80 -19.17
C LEU A 28 -2.57 -1.62 -20.14
N THR A 29 -2.60 -1.90 -21.44
CA THR A 29 -2.73 -0.89 -22.50
C THR A 29 -4.16 -0.36 -22.55
N CYS A 30 -4.32 0.85 -23.08
CA CYS A 30 -5.64 1.46 -23.28
C CYS A 30 -5.63 2.41 -24.49
N CYS A 31 -6.82 2.58 -25.07
CA CYS A 31 -7.12 3.65 -26.02
C CYS A 31 -7.77 4.81 -25.29
N ILE A 32 -7.34 6.02 -25.62
CA ILE A 32 -7.76 7.27 -25.00
C ILE A 32 -8.35 8.14 -26.10
N ALA A 33 -9.64 8.43 -25.98
CA ALA A 33 -10.30 9.45 -26.77
C ALA A 33 -10.45 10.72 -25.93
N VAL A 34 -10.20 11.87 -26.54
CA VAL A 34 -10.25 13.17 -25.87
C VAL A 34 -11.28 14.02 -26.58
N GLU A 35 -12.30 14.50 -25.86
CA GLU A 35 -13.39 15.30 -26.44
C GLU A 35 -14.08 14.63 -27.67
N GLY A 36 -14.11 13.29 -27.68
CA GLY A 36 -14.69 12.51 -28.79
C GLY A 36 -13.77 12.29 -29.99
N VAL A 37 -12.50 12.73 -29.90
CA VAL A 37 -11.47 12.43 -30.89
C VAL A 37 -10.63 11.26 -30.41
N ASP A 38 -10.72 10.14 -31.13
CA ASP A 38 -9.82 9.00 -30.95
C ASP A 38 -8.41 9.39 -31.38
N GLY A 39 -7.39 9.10 -30.58
CA GLY A 39 -6.04 9.41 -31.04
C GLY A 39 -4.86 8.86 -30.25
N ASN A 40 -5.02 8.63 -28.94
CA ASN A 40 -3.85 8.32 -28.11
C ASN A 40 -3.96 6.94 -27.48
N THR A 41 -2.85 6.21 -27.50
CA THR A 41 -2.69 5.01 -26.69
C THR A 41 -1.93 5.35 -25.41
N GLY A 42 -2.20 4.58 -24.36
CA GLY A 42 -1.52 4.76 -23.08
C GLY A 42 -1.41 3.45 -22.31
N THR A 43 -0.67 3.51 -21.23
CA THR A 43 -0.55 2.43 -20.25
C THR A 43 -1.24 2.85 -18.96
N VAL A 44 -2.15 2.03 -18.45
CA VAL A 44 -2.70 2.20 -17.11
C VAL A 44 -1.58 1.97 -16.10
N LEU A 45 -1.33 2.94 -15.24
CA LEU A 45 -0.39 2.85 -14.13
C LEU A 45 -1.10 2.42 -12.85
N ASP A 46 -2.26 3.02 -12.61
CA ASP A 46 -3.07 2.83 -11.41
C ASP A 46 -4.55 2.83 -11.79
N LEU A 47 -5.34 1.98 -11.12
CA LEU A 47 -6.78 1.88 -11.27
C LEU A 47 -7.46 1.74 -9.90
N SER A 48 -8.55 2.46 -9.70
CA SER A 48 -9.47 2.31 -8.57
C SER A 48 -10.91 2.36 -9.08
N SER A 49 -11.89 2.23 -8.18
CA SER A 49 -13.31 2.29 -8.53
C SER A 49 -13.66 3.53 -9.36
N ASN A 50 -13.16 4.71 -8.96
CA ASN A 50 -13.51 6.00 -9.57
C ASN A 50 -12.29 6.76 -10.10
N GLY A 51 -11.14 6.10 -10.25
CA GLY A 51 -9.88 6.77 -10.51
C GLY A 51 -8.97 5.97 -11.41
N LEU A 52 -8.24 6.68 -12.27
CA LEU A 52 -7.35 6.10 -13.25
C LEU A 52 -6.10 6.97 -13.38
N ARG A 53 -4.92 6.36 -13.42
CA ARG A 53 -3.69 7.04 -13.87
C ARG A 53 -3.15 6.37 -15.11
N LEU A 54 -2.78 7.19 -16.08
CA LEU A 54 -2.30 6.78 -17.39
C LEU A 54 -0.90 7.32 -17.61
N LEU A 55 -0.01 6.52 -18.20
CA LEU A 55 1.21 6.96 -18.85
C LEU A 55 0.93 7.01 -20.35
N CYS A 56 1.00 8.20 -20.94
CA CYS A 56 0.76 8.39 -22.37
C CYS A 56 1.67 9.48 -22.94
N VAL A 57 1.51 9.74 -24.23
CA VAL A 57 2.12 10.87 -24.95
C VAL A 57 0.99 11.79 -25.41
N GLY A 58 1.24 13.10 -25.44
CA GLY A 58 0.31 14.08 -25.97
C GLY A 58 0.17 15.31 -25.07
N GLN A 59 -0.85 16.12 -25.33
CA GLN A 59 -1.19 17.29 -24.54
C GLN A 59 -2.57 17.10 -23.92
N TYR A 60 -2.64 17.25 -22.60
CA TYR A 60 -3.86 17.12 -21.81
C TYR A 60 -4.00 18.32 -20.91
N ARG A 61 -5.23 18.70 -20.61
CA ARG A 61 -5.54 19.84 -19.72
C ARG A 61 -6.41 19.37 -18.56
N VAL A 62 -6.18 19.91 -17.37
CA VAL A 62 -7.10 19.70 -16.24
C VAL A 62 -8.48 20.21 -16.64
N GLY A 63 -9.53 19.45 -16.32
CA GLY A 63 -10.90 19.73 -16.75
C GLY A 63 -11.32 19.04 -18.04
N GLN A 64 -10.38 18.46 -18.78
CA GLN A 64 -10.64 17.89 -20.08
C GLN A 64 -11.38 16.55 -19.97
N ARG A 65 -12.43 16.37 -20.79
CA ARG A 65 -13.19 15.12 -20.85
C ARG A 65 -12.45 14.06 -21.64
N ILE A 66 -12.40 12.86 -21.09
CA ILE A 66 -11.76 11.71 -21.71
C ILE A 66 -12.69 10.51 -21.73
N GLN A 67 -12.41 9.62 -22.68
CA GLN A 67 -12.93 8.26 -22.71
C GLN A 67 -11.76 7.31 -22.74
N VAL A 68 -11.82 6.26 -21.93
CA VAL A 68 -10.75 5.27 -21.84
C VAL A 68 -11.33 3.89 -22.04
N LYS A 69 -10.77 3.17 -23.02
CA LYS A 69 -11.07 1.76 -23.25
C LYS A 69 -9.82 0.94 -22.94
N MET A 70 -9.92 0.03 -21.99
CA MET A 70 -8.82 -0.87 -21.64
C MET A 70 -8.68 -1.96 -22.70
N ASP A 71 -7.44 -2.24 -23.08
CA ASP A 71 -7.09 -3.29 -24.02
C ASP A 71 -6.85 -4.58 -23.23
N THR A 72 -7.94 -5.30 -22.99
CA THR A 72 -8.00 -6.54 -22.22
C THR A 72 -8.98 -7.51 -22.89
N PRO A 73 -8.77 -8.83 -22.79
CA PRO A 73 -9.74 -9.82 -23.23
C PRO A 73 -11.04 -9.80 -22.42
N LEU A 74 -11.08 -9.10 -21.28
CA LEU A 74 -12.31 -8.88 -20.52
C LEU A 74 -13.23 -7.92 -21.28
N LEU A 75 -14.52 -8.24 -21.31
CA LEU A 75 -15.55 -7.26 -21.65
C LEU A 75 -15.52 -6.15 -20.60
N THR A 76 -14.89 -5.03 -20.96
CA THR A 76 -14.86 -3.80 -20.18
C THR A 76 -15.61 -2.73 -20.94
N ASP A 77 -16.38 -1.94 -20.20
CA ASP A 77 -17.05 -0.77 -20.76
C ASP A 77 -16.03 0.32 -21.11
N VAL A 78 -16.47 1.28 -21.92
CA VAL A 78 -15.73 2.52 -22.12
C VAL A 78 -15.97 3.40 -20.90
N PHE A 79 -14.89 3.74 -20.20
CA PHE A 79 -14.96 4.57 -19.00
C PHE A 79 -14.87 6.05 -19.38
N HIS A 80 -15.81 6.87 -18.91
CA HIS A 80 -15.79 8.31 -19.12
C HIS A 80 -15.20 8.99 -17.90
N GLY A 81 -14.49 10.08 -18.12
CA GLY A 81 -13.88 10.80 -17.02
C GLY A 81 -13.41 12.19 -17.36
N GLU A 82 -12.74 12.77 -16.39
CA GLU A 82 -12.17 14.11 -16.46
C GLU A 82 -10.72 14.08 -15.97
N VAL A 83 -9.84 14.77 -16.68
CA VAL A 83 -8.45 14.94 -16.28
C VAL A 83 -8.40 15.83 -15.03
N ARG A 84 -7.83 15.30 -13.95
CA ARG A 84 -7.64 15.98 -12.67
C ARG A 84 -6.22 16.47 -12.45
N ASN A 85 -5.24 15.78 -13.05
CA ASN A 85 -3.84 16.15 -12.95
C ASN A 85 -3.08 15.74 -14.22
N VAL A 86 -2.07 16.54 -14.59
CA VAL A 86 -1.14 16.25 -15.68
C VAL A 86 0.27 16.47 -15.15
N GLU A 87 1.07 15.41 -15.12
CA GLU A 87 2.43 15.43 -14.63
C GLU A 87 3.39 15.11 -15.78
N PRO A 88 4.20 16.09 -16.24
CA PRO A 88 5.20 15.84 -17.25
C PRO A 88 6.23 14.82 -16.79
N ARG A 89 6.59 13.91 -17.70
CA ARG A 89 7.74 13.02 -17.56
C ARG A 89 8.76 13.35 -18.65
N GLY A 90 10.00 12.93 -18.44
CA GLY A 90 11.03 13.02 -19.48
C GLY A 90 10.58 12.33 -20.78
N ASP A 91 11.23 12.68 -21.89
CA ASP A 91 11.03 12.06 -23.20
C ASP A 91 9.61 12.21 -23.79
N GLY A 92 8.92 13.31 -23.48
CA GLY A 92 7.58 13.61 -24.03
C GLY A 92 6.46 12.74 -23.47
N LYS A 93 6.75 11.91 -22.48
CA LYS A 93 5.75 11.14 -21.73
C LYS A 93 5.08 12.03 -20.70
N ILE A 94 3.86 11.70 -20.35
CA ILE A 94 3.10 12.38 -19.32
C ILE A 94 2.33 11.36 -18.49
N ILE A 95 2.17 11.64 -17.21
CA ILE A 95 1.22 10.92 -16.37
C ILE A 95 -0.05 11.76 -16.26
N VAL A 96 -1.17 11.19 -16.67
CA VAL A 96 -2.48 11.82 -16.57
C VAL A 96 -3.27 11.11 -15.47
N GLY A 97 -3.68 11.88 -14.45
CA GLY A 97 -4.58 11.40 -13.41
C GLY A 97 -6.00 11.83 -13.71
N CYS A 98 -6.93 10.88 -13.71
CA CYS A 98 -8.30 11.05 -14.14
C CYS A 98 -9.27 10.60 -13.05
N SER A 99 -10.35 11.36 -12.87
CA SER A 99 -11.54 10.86 -12.16
C SER A 99 -12.50 10.25 -13.18
N LEU A 100 -13.03 9.06 -12.89
CA LEU A 100 -14.04 8.43 -13.71
C LEU A 100 -15.44 8.85 -13.23
N ASN A 101 -16.36 8.99 -14.17
CA ASN A 101 -17.76 9.33 -13.88
C ASN A 101 -18.53 8.08 -13.46
N GLU A 102 -18.19 6.94 -14.06
CA GLU A 102 -18.71 5.63 -13.70
C GLU A 102 -17.76 4.88 -12.77
N ASN A 103 -18.32 3.99 -11.96
CA ASN A 103 -17.53 3.07 -11.14
C ASN A 103 -17.10 1.87 -11.98
N VAL A 104 -15.80 1.54 -11.97
CA VAL A 104 -15.21 0.40 -12.70
C VAL A 104 -15.77 -0.94 -12.23
N GLY A 105 -16.37 -1.02 -11.05
CA GLY A 105 -16.99 -2.21 -10.50
C GLY A 105 -15.97 -3.18 -9.91
N ASP A 106 -16.24 -3.63 -8.69
CA ASP A 106 -15.30 -4.49 -7.96
C ASP A 106 -15.01 -5.80 -8.68
N GLU A 107 -16.01 -6.36 -9.38
CA GLU A 107 -15.84 -7.60 -10.17
C GLU A 107 -14.81 -7.43 -11.29
N VAL A 108 -14.81 -6.29 -11.99
CA VAL A 108 -13.84 -6.00 -13.07
C VAL A 108 -12.45 -5.81 -12.48
N LEU A 109 -12.34 -5.07 -11.39
CA LEU A 109 -11.07 -4.86 -10.69
C LEU A 109 -10.47 -6.18 -10.18
N HIS A 110 -11.31 -7.08 -9.65
CA HIS A 110 -10.91 -8.42 -9.24
C HIS A 110 -10.43 -9.27 -10.41
N LYS A 111 -11.19 -9.34 -11.51
CA LYS A 111 -10.79 -10.09 -12.70
C LYS A 111 -9.49 -9.58 -13.31
N LEU A 112 -9.29 -8.26 -13.38
CA LEU A 112 -8.04 -7.65 -13.85
C LEU A 112 -6.86 -7.99 -12.93
N ALA A 113 -7.09 -8.08 -11.62
CA ALA A 113 -6.07 -8.52 -10.66
C ALA A 113 -5.73 -10.02 -10.81
N ASP A 114 -6.74 -10.88 -10.95
CA ASP A 114 -6.56 -12.33 -11.13
C ASP A 114 -5.82 -12.66 -12.43
N GLN A 115 -6.05 -11.90 -13.49
CA GLN A 115 -5.33 -12.03 -14.77
C GLN A 115 -3.92 -11.41 -14.74
N GLY A 116 -3.55 -10.78 -13.62
CA GLY A 116 -2.22 -10.22 -13.38
C GLY A 116 -1.95 -8.88 -14.06
N PHE A 117 -2.98 -8.23 -14.61
CA PHE A 117 -2.89 -6.85 -15.13
C PHE A 117 -2.73 -5.84 -13.98
N LEU A 118 -3.39 -6.12 -12.86
CA LEU A 118 -3.35 -5.32 -11.66
C LEU A 118 -2.65 -6.07 -10.52
N LYS A 119 -1.78 -5.40 -9.77
CA LYS A 119 -1.40 -5.83 -8.43
C LYS A 119 -2.48 -5.36 -7.45
N ARG A 120 -3.13 -6.33 -6.80
CA ARG A 120 -3.92 -6.09 -5.60
C ARG A 120 -2.98 -5.51 -4.53
N ARG A 121 -3.37 -4.41 -3.88
CA ARG A 121 -2.72 -4.04 -2.62
C ARG A 121 -2.92 -5.17 -1.63
N ARG A 122 -1.83 -5.62 -0.99
CA ARG A 122 -1.89 -6.72 -0.02
C ARG A 122 -2.76 -6.37 1.18
N ASP A 123 -2.83 -5.09 1.52
CA ASP A 123 -3.47 -4.60 2.75
C ASP A 123 -4.54 -3.56 2.46
N ALA A 124 -5.73 -3.78 3.03
CA ALA A 124 -6.82 -2.81 3.02
C ALA A 124 -6.43 -1.55 3.80
N ARG A 125 -6.91 -0.39 3.36
CA ARG A 125 -6.75 0.87 4.08
C ARG A 125 -8.00 1.15 4.92
N ILE A 126 -7.76 1.55 6.16
CA ILE A 126 -8.75 1.96 7.12
C ILE A 126 -8.62 3.48 7.23
N GLU A 127 -9.70 4.20 6.96
CA GLU A 127 -9.72 5.65 7.17
C GLU A 127 -9.59 5.95 8.67
N VAL A 128 -8.72 6.90 8.99
CA VAL A 128 -8.51 7.39 10.36
C VAL A 128 -8.44 8.90 10.34
N THR A 129 -8.63 9.53 11.49
CA THR A 129 -8.37 10.96 11.66
C THR A 129 -7.69 11.12 13.00
N HIS A 130 -6.38 11.26 12.99
CA HIS A 130 -5.56 11.25 14.21
C HIS A 130 -4.43 12.27 14.10
N SER A 131 -4.32 13.14 15.10
CA SER A 131 -3.25 14.14 15.17
C SER A 131 -1.90 13.47 15.42
N ALA A 132 -0.88 13.91 14.69
CA ALA A 132 0.50 13.46 14.88
C ALA A 132 1.49 14.60 14.58
N ARG A 133 2.76 14.32 14.81
CA ARG A 133 3.86 15.23 14.49
C ARG A 133 4.85 14.50 13.58
N MET A 134 5.48 15.24 12.68
CA MET A 134 6.45 14.70 11.74
C MET A 134 7.74 15.50 11.82
N PHE A 135 8.87 14.80 11.68
CA PHE A 135 10.18 15.43 11.62
C PHE A 135 11.10 14.68 10.65
N TRP A 136 12.04 15.43 10.07
CA TRP A 136 13.07 14.92 9.17
C TRP A 136 14.35 15.71 9.35
N SER A 137 15.50 15.14 8.99
CA SER A 137 16.82 15.66 9.37
C SER A 137 17.09 17.10 8.92
N GLN A 138 16.47 17.53 7.81
CA GLN A 138 16.67 18.87 7.24
C GLN A 138 15.73 19.92 7.84
N HIS A 139 14.77 19.53 8.67
CA HIS A 139 13.82 20.45 9.31
C HIS A 139 13.79 20.20 10.82
N PRO A 140 14.47 21.07 11.61
CA PRO A 140 14.65 20.83 13.04
C PRO A 140 13.33 20.92 13.83
N ASP A 141 12.35 21.65 13.30
CA ASP A 141 11.06 21.82 13.93
C ASP A 141 10.09 20.69 13.57
N GLN A 142 9.32 20.26 14.57
CA GLN A 142 8.27 19.28 14.38
C GLN A 142 7.08 19.91 13.65
N VAL A 143 6.65 19.27 12.57
CA VAL A 143 5.51 19.70 11.77
C VAL A 143 4.25 18.98 12.23
N HIS A 144 3.17 19.73 12.45
CA HIS A 144 1.87 19.13 12.73
C HIS A 144 1.33 18.45 11.48
N ILE A 145 0.84 17.22 11.65
CA ILE A 145 0.27 16.42 10.59
C ILE A 145 -1.01 15.74 11.09
N GLU A 146 -1.87 15.37 10.15
CA GLU A 146 -3.05 14.55 10.43
C GLU A 146 -2.96 13.23 9.66
N LEU A 147 -3.08 12.12 10.37
CA LEU A 147 -3.23 10.80 9.76
C LEU A 147 -4.64 10.68 9.17
N ARG A 148 -4.73 10.25 7.92
CA ARG A 148 -5.97 10.14 7.14
C ARG A 148 -6.33 8.69 6.81
N ASP A 149 -5.33 7.83 6.61
CA ASP A 149 -5.54 6.39 6.44
C ASP A 149 -4.39 5.58 7.04
N TYR A 150 -4.68 4.31 7.34
CA TYR A 150 -3.75 3.30 7.82
C TYR A 150 -3.91 1.99 7.04
N SER A 151 -2.82 1.30 6.73
CA SER A 151 -2.78 -0.11 6.36
C SER A 151 -1.53 -0.79 6.91
N ASN A 152 -1.41 -2.11 6.79
CA ASN A 152 -0.18 -2.79 7.23
C ASN A 152 1.07 -2.38 6.43
N GLY A 153 0.88 -1.74 5.26
CA GLY A 153 1.99 -1.25 4.44
C GLY A 153 2.38 0.19 4.73
N GLY A 154 1.56 0.97 5.46
CA GLY A 154 1.85 2.39 5.66
C GLY A 154 0.67 3.26 6.06
N LEU A 155 0.85 4.58 5.87
CA LEU A 155 -0.06 5.64 6.29
C LEU A 155 -0.31 6.64 5.16
N MET A 156 -1.44 7.32 5.19
CA MET A 156 -1.63 8.59 4.50
C MET A 156 -1.70 9.74 5.50
N ILE A 157 -1.01 10.83 5.18
CA ILE A 157 -0.99 12.03 6.01
C ILE A 157 -1.44 13.25 5.22
N HIS A 158 -1.92 14.24 5.94
CA HIS A 158 -2.19 15.60 5.46
C HIS A 158 -1.43 16.61 6.32
N THR A 159 -0.82 17.61 5.67
CA THR A 159 -0.07 18.68 6.33
C THR A 159 -0.07 19.94 5.47
N ASP A 160 0.17 21.11 6.05
CA ASP A 160 0.28 22.38 5.31
C ASP A 160 1.69 22.63 4.76
N VAL A 161 2.67 21.82 5.17
CA VAL A 161 4.07 21.96 4.74
C VAL A 161 4.38 20.99 3.59
N VAL A 162 5.15 21.46 2.61
CA VAL A 162 5.62 20.58 1.52
C VAL A 162 6.75 19.69 2.04
N ILE A 163 6.54 18.38 1.93
CA ILE A 163 7.53 17.38 2.31
C ILE A 163 8.60 17.29 1.21
N PRO A 164 9.91 17.30 1.52
CA PRO A 164 10.97 17.06 0.55
C PRO A 164 10.89 15.63 -0.03
N ASP A 165 11.44 15.43 -1.24
CA ASP A 165 11.50 14.10 -1.85
C ASP A 165 12.58 13.22 -1.20
N ASP A 166 12.35 11.91 -1.21
CA ASP A 166 13.29 10.86 -0.76
C ASP A 166 13.78 10.89 0.70
N ASP A 167 13.11 11.65 1.57
CA ASP A 167 13.45 11.66 2.99
C ASP A 167 12.85 10.49 3.79
N HIS A 168 13.67 9.98 4.73
CA HIS A 168 13.21 9.19 5.86
C HIS A 168 12.53 10.14 6.85
N LEU A 169 11.25 9.87 7.10
CA LEU A 169 10.41 10.69 7.96
C LEU A 169 10.14 9.93 9.25
N LYS A 170 10.29 10.61 10.37
CA LYS A 170 9.87 10.07 11.66
C LYS A 170 8.57 10.73 12.08
N LEU A 171 7.60 9.89 12.43
CA LEU A 171 6.29 10.31 12.88
C LEU A 171 6.18 10.02 14.37
N ILE A 172 5.68 11.01 15.11
CA ILE A 172 5.31 10.90 16.52
C ILE A 172 3.80 10.92 16.57
N ILE A 173 3.20 9.75 16.75
CA ILE A 173 1.75 9.57 16.83
C ILE A 173 1.36 9.69 18.30
N ALA A 174 0.46 10.62 18.60
CA ALA A 174 0.01 10.86 19.96
C ALA A 174 -0.69 9.61 20.50
N GLY A 175 -0.21 9.09 21.63
CA GLY A 175 -0.81 7.97 22.35
C GLY A 175 -1.60 8.41 23.57
N GLU A 176 -2.37 7.49 24.16
CA GLU A 176 -2.98 7.75 25.47
C GLU A 176 -1.90 7.79 26.57
N HIS A 177 -2.10 8.66 27.58
CA HIS A 177 -1.25 8.78 28.76
C HIS A 177 0.25 9.04 28.47
N ASP A 178 0.54 9.98 27.57
CA ASP A 178 1.92 10.38 27.17
C ASP A 178 2.77 9.25 26.55
N ASN A 179 2.15 8.16 26.10
CA ASN A 179 2.83 7.09 25.36
C ASN A 179 2.88 7.37 23.85
N ASP A 180 3.52 8.48 23.49
CA ASP A 180 3.73 8.84 22.10
C ASP A 180 4.54 7.76 21.37
N LEU A 181 4.03 7.32 20.21
CA LEU A 181 4.69 6.32 19.38
C LEU A 181 5.53 7.00 18.31
N CYS A 182 6.83 6.80 18.37
CA CYS A 182 7.74 7.16 17.28
C CYS A 182 7.85 5.99 16.28
N VAL A 183 7.61 6.27 15.00
CA VAL A 183 7.75 5.31 13.89
C VAL A 183 8.49 5.94 12.72
N GLU A 184 9.38 5.15 12.11
CA GLU A 184 10.12 5.56 10.93
C GLU A 184 9.39 5.13 9.66
N THR A 185 9.35 6.04 8.69
CA THR A 185 8.63 5.87 7.43
C THR A 185 9.42 6.41 6.26
N LYS A 186 9.09 5.93 5.07
CA LYS A 186 9.62 6.43 3.80
C LYS A 186 8.50 7.02 2.95
N LEU A 187 8.72 8.22 2.42
CA LEU A 187 7.81 8.83 1.45
C LEU A 187 7.66 7.95 0.20
N GLN A 188 6.43 7.64 -0.19
CA GLN A 188 6.11 6.88 -1.40
C GLN A 188 5.56 7.76 -2.51
N TRP A 189 4.74 8.74 -2.15
CA TRP A 189 4.18 9.73 -3.06
C TRP A 189 3.71 10.95 -2.25
N LYS A 190 3.67 12.11 -2.90
CA LYS A 190 3.03 13.32 -2.37
C LYS A 190 2.21 14.02 -3.45
N ARG A 191 1.20 14.76 -3.02
CA ARG A 191 0.38 15.65 -3.84
C ARG A 191 0.23 16.98 -3.11
N VAL A 192 0.74 18.04 -3.71
CA VAL A 192 0.60 19.41 -3.20
C VAL A 192 -0.57 20.07 -3.91
N SER A 193 -1.44 20.73 -3.14
CA SER A 193 -2.54 21.56 -3.64
C SER A 193 -2.71 22.80 -2.75
N GLY A 194 -3.63 23.70 -3.13
CA GLY A 194 -3.93 24.90 -2.32
C GLY A 194 -4.45 24.59 -0.91
N SER A 195 -4.87 23.35 -0.65
CA SER A 195 -5.29 22.84 0.67
C SER A 195 -4.17 22.14 1.46
N GLY A 196 -2.91 22.31 1.06
CA GLY A 196 -1.76 21.65 1.67
C GLY A 196 -1.24 20.44 0.88
N CYS A 197 -0.50 19.58 1.56
CA CYS A 197 0.19 18.40 1.03
C CYS A 197 -0.42 17.11 1.59
N PHE A 198 -0.85 16.23 0.69
CA PHE A 198 -1.19 14.85 1.01
C PHE A 198 0.00 13.95 0.66
N ALA A 199 0.36 13.04 1.56
CA ALA A 199 1.47 12.13 1.33
C ALA A 199 1.16 10.71 1.77
N GLY A 200 1.60 9.74 0.97
CA GLY A 200 1.60 8.33 1.32
C GLY A 200 2.97 7.91 1.82
N LEU A 201 3.00 7.30 2.99
CA LEU A 201 4.21 6.87 3.68
C LEU A 201 4.19 5.35 3.83
N ALA A 202 5.33 4.69 3.67
CA ALA A 202 5.50 3.27 3.97
C ALA A 202 6.26 3.09 5.28
N PHE A 203 5.90 2.08 6.06
CA PHE A 203 6.67 1.71 7.25
C PHE A 203 8.05 1.17 6.85
N VAL A 204 9.06 1.53 7.64
CA VAL A 204 10.42 0.97 7.50
C VAL A 204 10.55 -0.31 8.33
N ASP A 205 10.01 -0.32 9.54
CA ASP A 205 10.08 -1.45 10.45
C ASP A 205 8.89 -2.40 10.31
N ASP A 206 9.14 -3.70 10.35
CA ASP A 206 8.12 -4.75 10.18
C ASP A 206 7.09 -4.82 11.32
N ASP A 207 7.43 -4.31 12.52
CA ASP A 207 6.58 -4.26 13.72
C ASP A 207 5.80 -2.94 13.86
N ALA A 208 6.15 -1.92 13.07
CA ALA A 208 5.49 -0.62 13.08
C ALA A 208 3.97 -0.71 12.83
N PRO A 209 3.47 -1.52 11.87
CA PRO A 209 2.04 -1.66 11.63
C PRO A 209 1.23 -1.98 12.90
N GLN A 210 1.65 -3.01 13.64
CA GLN A 210 0.91 -3.49 14.82
C GLN A 210 0.97 -2.48 15.96
N ARG A 211 2.10 -1.79 16.12
CA ARG A 211 2.26 -0.73 17.13
C ARG A 211 1.36 0.46 16.81
N VAL A 212 1.32 0.88 15.55
CA VAL A 212 0.46 1.98 15.09
C VAL A 212 -1.01 1.61 15.22
N ALA A 213 -1.41 0.40 14.79
CA ALA A 213 -2.78 -0.09 14.95
C ALA A 213 -3.24 -0.08 16.42
N ARG A 214 -2.35 -0.38 17.36
CA ARG A 214 -2.66 -0.32 18.80
C ARG A 214 -2.93 1.12 19.26
N VAL A 215 -2.09 2.07 18.87
CA VAL A 215 -2.24 3.49 19.23
C VAL A 215 -3.52 4.08 18.62
N LEU A 216 -3.87 3.66 17.41
CA LEU A 216 -5.07 4.10 16.71
C LEU A 216 -6.36 3.39 17.19
N GLY A 217 -6.27 2.48 18.17
CA GLY A 217 -7.43 1.71 18.65
C GLY A 217 -8.01 0.74 17.61
N LEU A 218 -7.23 0.36 16.59
CA LEU A 218 -7.64 -0.53 15.50
C LEU A 218 -7.39 -2.01 15.81
N SER A 219 -6.77 -2.32 16.95
CA SER A 219 -6.55 -3.70 17.39
C SER A 219 -7.78 -4.17 18.18
N ASN A 220 -8.40 -5.28 17.77
CA ASN A 220 -9.47 -5.91 18.56
C ASN A 220 -8.90 -6.31 19.93
N GLN A 221 -9.53 -5.87 21.01
CA GLN A 221 -9.17 -6.28 22.38
C GLN A 221 -9.42 -7.77 22.66
N ASP A 222 -10.11 -8.49 21.76
CA ASP A 222 -10.52 -9.89 21.97
C ASP A 222 -9.43 -10.94 21.68
N ASP A 223 -8.34 -10.60 20.97
CA ASP A 223 -7.27 -11.56 20.69
C ASP A 223 -6.28 -11.74 21.86
N GLN A 224 -6.38 -10.93 22.93
CA GLN A 224 -5.57 -11.08 24.14
C GLN A 224 -6.25 -11.87 25.27
N ALA A 225 -7.47 -12.38 25.08
CA ALA A 225 -8.15 -13.22 26.07
C ALA A 225 -7.74 -14.70 26.04
N SER A 226 -6.89 -15.13 25.08
CA SER A 226 -6.54 -16.55 24.91
C SER A 226 -5.23 -16.99 25.59
N GLU A 227 -4.43 -16.08 26.13
CA GLU A 227 -3.15 -16.44 26.78
C GLU A 227 -3.04 -16.02 28.25
N ILE A 228 -4.14 -16.02 29.01
CA ILE A 228 -4.04 -16.05 30.49
C ILE A 228 -5.11 -16.98 31.07
N LYS A 229 -4.82 -18.29 31.09
CA LYS A 229 -5.28 -19.18 32.16
C LYS A 229 -4.15 -20.07 32.65
N LYS A 230 -3.76 -19.78 33.89
CA LYS A 230 -2.78 -20.45 34.74
C LYS A 230 -3.05 -21.95 34.91
N SER A 231 -1.96 -22.71 34.93
CA SER A 231 -1.54 -23.66 35.99
C SER A 231 -2.57 -24.67 36.51
N GLY A 232 -2.27 -25.96 36.32
CA GLY A 232 -2.85 -27.04 37.10
C GLY A 232 -2.49 -28.46 36.63
N SER A 233 -1.39 -29.00 37.15
CA SER A 233 -1.20 -30.40 37.56
C SER A 233 -1.27 -31.54 36.51
N GLY A 234 -0.11 -32.16 36.26
CA GLY A 234 0.08 -33.62 36.33
C GLY A 234 -0.12 -34.45 35.06
N GLY A 235 0.97 -35.06 34.58
CA GLY A 235 0.91 -36.20 33.65
C GLY A 235 2.12 -36.31 32.73
N GLN A 236 2.97 -37.33 32.97
CA GLN A 236 4.04 -37.75 32.08
C GLN A 236 3.54 -38.00 30.65
N LEU A 237 4.27 -37.47 29.66
CA LEU A 237 4.53 -38.19 28.40
C LEU A 237 5.80 -37.61 27.75
N VAL A 238 6.88 -38.37 27.89
CA VAL A 238 8.11 -38.26 27.10
C VAL A 238 7.86 -38.90 25.72
N PHE A 239 8.70 -38.52 24.74
CA PHE A 239 8.94 -39.08 23.39
C PHE A 239 8.37 -38.24 22.24
N VAL A 240 9.08 -37.94 21.14
CA VAL A 240 10.50 -37.90 20.72
C VAL A 240 10.49 -37.26 19.30
N SER A 241 11.63 -36.72 18.84
CA SER A 241 11.90 -36.18 17.48
C SER A 241 11.55 -34.70 17.32
N VAL A 242 12.50 -33.78 17.13
CA VAL A 242 13.48 -33.73 16.03
C VAL A 242 14.83 -33.22 16.56
N ALA A 243 15.72 -34.15 16.89
CA ALA A 243 17.15 -33.91 17.13
C ALA A 243 17.98 -34.18 15.86
N ALA A 244 17.46 -33.82 14.68
CA ALA A 244 18.04 -34.23 13.39
C ALA A 244 18.51 -33.07 12.48
N VAL A 245 18.60 -31.83 12.98
CA VAL A 245 19.12 -30.69 12.18
C VAL A 245 20.31 -29.98 12.83
N LEU A 246 20.73 -30.37 14.04
CA LEU A 246 21.92 -29.81 14.70
C LEU A 246 23.21 -30.65 14.54
N ILE A 247 23.19 -31.73 13.76
CA ILE A 247 24.37 -32.57 13.49
C ILE A 247 25.06 -32.21 12.15
N LEU A 248 24.50 -31.30 11.34
CA LEU A 248 25.11 -30.90 10.05
C LEU A 248 25.89 -29.57 10.06
N ILE A 249 26.06 -28.93 11.22
CA ILE A 249 26.90 -27.71 11.36
C ILE A 249 28.13 -27.94 12.26
N GLY A 250 28.20 -29.06 12.99
CA GLY A 250 29.36 -29.44 13.81
C GLY A 250 30.50 -30.14 13.07
N GLY A 251 30.44 -30.28 11.74
CA GLY A 251 31.42 -31.02 10.93
C GLY A 251 32.32 -30.16 10.01
N ALA A 252 32.03 -28.86 9.86
CA ALA A 252 32.79 -27.99 8.95
C ALA A 252 33.88 -27.16 9.64
N ALA A 253 33.96 -27.18 10.98
CA ALA A 253 34.94 -26.38 11.73
C ALA A 253 36.23 -27.15 12.13
N VAL A 254 36.37 -28.43 11.76
CA VAL A 254 37.58 -29.23 12.08
C VAL A 254 38.45 -29.53 10.85
N LEU A 255 38.08 -29.08 9.65
CA LEU A 255 38.85 -29.33 8.41
C LEU A 255 39.54 -28.08 7.81
N GLN A 256 39.67 -26.99 8.58
CA GLN A 256 40.48 -25.82 8.18
C GLN A 256 41.78 -25.63 8.98
N MET A 257 42.21 -26.62 9.78
CA MET A 257 43.54 -26.63 10.44
C MET A 257 44.52 -27.68 9.90
N SER A 258 44.18 -28.41 8.84
CA SER A 258 45.12 -29.28 8.12
C SER A 258 45.32 -28.72 6.72
N GLY A 259 46.45 -28.05 6.49
CA GLY A 259 46.83 -27.44 5.21
C GLY A 259 46.94 -28.44 4.06
N ILE A 260 45.81 -28.83 3.50
CA ILE A 260 45.68 -29.67 2.32
C ILE A 260 45.06 -28.82 1.22
N GLN A 261 45.85 -28.51 0.19
CA GLN A 261 45.35 -27.93 -1.05
C GLN A 261 44.50 -28.97 -1.78
N VAL A 262 43.22 -28.66 -2.01
CA VAL A 262 42.36 -29.43 -2.91
C VAL A 262 42.38 -28.75 -4.28
N PRO A 263 42.81 -29.43 -5.36
CA PRO A 263 42.88 -28.85 -6.70
C PRO A 263 41.48 -28.63 -7.29
N TRP A 264 41.34 -27.56 -8.07
CA TRP A 264 40.08 -26.97 -8.54
C TRP A 264 39.41 -27.67 -9.75
N GLU A 265 39.70 -28.92 -10.04
CA GLU A 265 39.01 -29.61 -11.14
C GLU A 265 38.13 -30.76 -10.61
N ILE A 266 36.97 -30.91 -11.28
CA ILE A 266 35.89 -31.88 -11.04
C ILE A 266 34.77 -31.35 -10.13
N VAL A 267 33.89 -30.50 -10.67
CA VAL A 267 32.47 -30.85 -10.90
C VAL A 267 31.95 -29.98 -12.06
N SER A 268 32.06 -30.52 -13.27
CA SER A 268 31.27 -30.13 -14.44
C SER A 268 30.62 -31.40 -14.99
N THR A 269 29.42 -31.24 -15.56
CA THR A 269 28.52 -32.24 -16.20
C THR A 269 27.70 -33.08 -15.20
N ARG A 270 26.38 -33.21 -15.31
CA ARG A 270 25.39 -33.01 -16.40
C ARG A 270 24.10 -32.39 -15.87
#